data_AF-A0A1Y6F515-F1
#
_entry.id   AF-A0A1Y6F515-F1
#
_cell.length_a   1.000
_cell.length_b   1.000
_cell.length_c   1.000
_cell.angle_alpha   90.00
_cell.angle_beta   90.00
_cell.angle_gamma   90.00
#
_symmetry.space_group_name_H-M   'P 1'
#
loop_
_entity.id
_entity.type
_entity.pdbx_description
1 polymer ?
#
loop_
_entity_poly.entity_id
_entity_poly.type
_entity_poly.pdbx_seq_one_letter_code
_entity_poly.pdbx_strand_id
1 'polypeptide(L)'
;MEEGIIVAIVVIGLPWLILHYITKWKTAATITTDDEVLLDELYQLARRLDERMDTVERLVATENPEFQPKRLLDNREADNQQLRELENLIAEKKGTVK
;
A
#
# COMPACT_ATOMS: atom_id res chain seq x y z
N MET A 1 45.51 31.64 -15.98
CA MET A 1 44.19 31.58 -16.65
C MET A 1 43.43 30.29 -16.33
N GLU A 2 44.12 29.18 -16.06
CA GLU A 2 43.51 27.87 -15.79
C GLU A 2 42.78 27.79 -14.43
N GLU A 3 43.33 28.42 -13.39
CA GLU A 3 42.74 28.39 -12.04
C GLU A 3 41.36 29.05 -11.96
N GLY A 4 41.15 30.14 -12.71
CA GLY A 4 39.86 30.83 -12.77
C GLY A 4 38.75 29.97 -13.40
N ILE A 5 39.11 29.09 -14.33
CA ILE A 5 38.17 28.16 -14.97
C ILE A 5 37.73 27.09 -13.96
N ILE A 6 38.67 26.57 -13.16
CA ILE A 6 38.37 25.57 -12.13
C ILE A 6 37.41 26.15 -11.08
N VAL A 7 37.69 27.36 -10.59
CA VAL A 7 36.82 28.03 -9.61
C VAL A 7 35.43 28.29 -10.20
N ALA A 8 35.33 28.72 -11.46
CA ALA A 8 34.04 28.91 -12.12
C ALA A 8 33.26 27.59 -12.26
N ILE A 9 33.92 26.48 -12.63
CA ILE A 9 33.27 25.16 -12.75
C ILE A 9 32.78 24.67 -11.39
N VAL A 10 33.52 24.88 -10.31
CA VAL A 10 33.09 24.44 -8.97
C VAL A 10 31.91 25.28 -8.49
N VAL A 11 31.98 26.60 -8.64
CA VAL A 11 30.93 27.53 -8.15
C VAL A 11 29.65 27.47 -8.98
N ILE A 12 29.74 27.15 -10.28
CA ILE A 12 28.56 27.05 -11.15
C ILE A 12 28.10 25.60 -11.28
N GLY A 13 29.04 24.66 -11.42
CA GLY A 13 28.75 23.24 -11.61
C GLY A 13 28.19 22.56 -10.38
N LEU A 14 28.67 22.87 -9.16
CA LEU A 14 28.11 22.27 -7.95
C LEU A 14 26.65 22.71 -7.70
N PRO A 15 26.31 24.02 -7.71
CA PRO A 15 24.91 24.42 -7.58
C PRO A 15 24.03 23.91 -8.71
N TRP A 16 24.55 23.84 -9.95
CA TRP A 16 23.80 23.26 -11.08
C TRP A 16 23.50 21.77 -10.87
N LEU A 17 24.48 21.00 -10.40
CA LEU A 17 24.32 19.58 -10.08
C LEU A 17 23.27 19.39 -8.98
N ILE A 18 23.36 20.18 -7.90
CA ILE A 18 22.41 20.17 -6.79
C ILE A 18 20.99 20.49 -7.31
N LEU A 19 20.84 21.55 -8.11
CA LEU A 19 19.55 21.94 -8.68
C LEU A 19 19.00 20.87 -9.64
N HIS A 20 19.85 20.23 -10.45
CA HIS A 20 19.47 19.15 -11.35
C HIS A 20 18.85 17.97 -10.59
N TYR A 21 19.48 17.54 -9.48
CA TYR A 21 18.96 16.43 -8.69
C TYR A 21 17.72 16.81 -7.87
N ILE A 22 17.62 18.03 -7.35
CA ILE A 22 16.41 18.51 -6.66
C ILE A 22 15.21 18.55 -7.63
N THR A 23 15.39 19.08 -8.84
CA THR A 23 14.32 19.13 -9.85
C THR A 23 13.91 17.74 -10.31
N LYS A 24 14.87 16.85 -10.59
CA LYS A 24 14.60 15.42 -10.86
C LYS A 24 13.82 14.76 -9.73
N TRP A 25 14.15 15.03 -8.48
CA TRP A 25 13.49 14.38 -7.35
C TRP A 25 12.06 14.90 -7.12
N LYS A 26 11.80 16.18 -7.36
CA LYS A 26 10.43 16.73 -7.34
C LYS A 26 9.58 16.22 -8.51
N THR A 27 10.16 16.03 -9.70
CA THR A 27 9.42 15.50 -10.85
C THR A 27 9.14 14.01 -10.72
N ALA A 28 10.03 13.23 -10.09
CA ALA A 28 9.82 11.79 -9.87
C ALA A 28 8.83 11.46 -8.73
N ALA A 29 8.47 12.43 -7.89
CA ALA A 29 7.61 12.21 -6.72
C ALA A 29 6.10 12.33 -7.01
N THR A 30 5.71 12.62 -8.26
CA THR A 30 4.29 12.63 -8.68
C THR A 30 3.98 11.31 -9.35
N ILE A 31 2.95 10.62 -8.86
CA ILE A 31 2.38 9.45 -9.54
C ILE A 31 2.17 9.82 -11.00
N THR A 32 2.81 9.11 -11.91
CA THR A 32 2.73 9.48 -13.32
C THR A 32 1.34 9.10 -13.83
N THR A 33 0.83 9.79 -14.87
CA THR A 33 -0.45 9.41 -15.49
C THR A 33 -0.46 7.94 -15.96
N ASP A 34 0.71 7.40 -16.29
CA ASP A 34 0.89 5.98 -16.64
C ASP A 34 0.66 5.06 -15.42
N ASP A 35 1.13 5.45 -14.24
CA ASP A 35 0.89 4.72 -12.99
C ASP A 35 -0.60 4.75 -12.59
N GLU A 36 -1.31 5.86 -12.85
CA GLU A 36 -2.76 5.94 -12.62
C GLU A 36 -3.53 4.96 -13.52
N VAL A 37 -3.14 4.85 -14.79
CA VAL A 37 -3.72 3.90 -15.74
C VAL A 37 -3.41 2.46 -15.32
N LEU A 38 -2.17 2.17 -14.93
CA LEU A 38 -1.78 0.85 -14.44
C LEU A 38 -2.59 0.45 -13.20
N LEU A 39 -2.80 1.38 -12.27
CA LEU A 39 -3.61 1.13 -11.07
C LEU A 39 -5.07 0.84 -11.43
N ASP A 40 -5.66 1.56 -12.39
CA ASP A 40 -7.02 1.28 -12.85
C ASP A 40 -7.12 -0.10 -13.52
N GLU A 41 -6.15 -0.47 -14.35
CA GLU A 41 -6.09 -1.80 -14.97
C GLU A 41 -5.96 -2.91 -13.93
N LEU A 42 -5.08 -2.74 -12.94
CA LEU A 42 -4.93 -3.70 -11.83
C LEU A 42 -6.21 -3.81 -11.01
N TYR A 43 -6.89 -2.69 -10.77
CA TYR A 43 -8.17 -2.68 -10.08
C TYR A 43 -9.26 -3.43 -10.88
N GLN A 44 -9.38 -3.16 -12.18
CA GLN A 44 -10.31 -3.87 -13.06
C GLN A 44 -10.02 -5.37 -13.11
N LEU A 45 -8.74 -5.75 -13.15
CA LEU A 45 -8.32 -7.15 -13.15
C LEU A 45 -8.68 -7.82 -11.82
N ALA A 46 -8.38 -7.20 -10.69
CA ALA A 46 -8.72 -7.70 -9.36
C ALA A 46 -10.24 -7.91 -9.22
N ARG A 47 -11.04 -6.95 -9.69
CA ARG A 47 -12.50 -7.03 -9.66
C ARG A 47 -13.04 -8.20 -10.48
N ARG A 48 -12.51 -8.43 -11.68
CA ARG A 48 -12.90 -9.59 -12.51
C ARG A 48 -12.49 -10.93 -11.89
N LEU A 49 -11.34 -10.98 -11.21
CA LEU A 49 -10.92 -12.17 -10.47
C LEU A 49 -11.88 -12.45 -9.31
N ASP A 50 -12.28 -11.41 -8.57
CA ASP A 50 -13.25 -11.52 -7.48
C ASP A 50 -14.63 -12.00 -7.97
N GLU A 51 -15.12 -11.47 -9.10
CA GLU A 51 -16.37 -11.92 -9.73
C GLU A 51 -16.34 -13.41 -10.11
N ARG A 52 -15.18 -13.92 -10.52
CA ARG A 52 -15.00 -15.35 -10.84
C ARG A 52 -14.83 -16.21 -9.59
N MET A 53 -14.38 -15.63 -8.49
CA MET A 53 -14.22 -16.32 -7.22
C MET A 53 -15.54 -16.89 -6.73
N ASP A 54 -16.68 -16.22 -6.97
CA ASP A 54 -18.02 -16.72 -6.63
C ASP A 54 -18.30 -18.13 -7.19
N THR A 55 -17.90 -18.37 -8.45
CA THR A 55 -18.06 -19.70 -9.07
C THR A 55 -17.13 -20.72 -8.45
N VAL A 56 -15.89 -20.32 -8.12
CA VAL A 56 -14.93 -21.19 -7.43
C VAL A 56 -15.42 -21.54 -6.02
N GLU A 57 -15.92 -20.58 -5.25
CA GLU A 57 -16.48 -20.81 -3.92
C GLU A 57 -17.67 -21.76 -3.97
N ARG A 58 -18.54 -21.64 -4.98
CA ARG A 58 -19.68 -22.56 -5.16
C ARG A 58 -19.23 -23.99 -5.49
N LEU A 59 -18.22 -24.15 -6.33
CA LEU A 59 -17.64 -25.46 -6.66
C LEU A 59 -17.01 -26.08 -5.41
N VAL A 60 -16.20 -25.32 -4.68
CA VAL A 60 -15.55 -25.78 -3.45
C VAL A 60 -16.57 -26.15 -2.38
N ALA A 61 -17.65 -25.38 -2.22
CA ALA A 61 -18.74 -25.69 -1.29
C ALA A 61 -19.52 -26.96 -1.67
N THR A 62 -19.54 -27.32 -2.96
CA THR A 62 -20.13 -28.59 -3.43
C THR A 62 -19.26 -29.79 -3.00
N GLU A 63 -17.94 -29.63 -2.98
CA GLU A 63 -17.00 -30.68 -2.58
C GLU A 63 -16.77 -30.73 -1.06
N ASN A 64 -16.87 -29.60 -0.36
CA ASN A 64 -16.59 -29.47 1.07
C ASN A 64 -17.73 -28.67 1.76
N PRO A 65 -18.67 -29.35 2.43
CA PRO A 65 -19.82 -28.70 3.08
C PRO A 65 -19.45 -27.75 4.23
N GLU A 66 -18.26 -27.92 4.81
CA GLU A 66 -17.69 -27.10 5.89
C GLU A 66 -17.01 -25.81 5.37
N PHE A 67 -16.92 -25.63 4.04
CA PHE A 67 -16.22 -24.49 3.46
C PHE A 67 -16.94 -23.17 3.76
N GLN A 68 -16.25 -22.26 4.45
CA GLN A 68 -16.76 -20.93 4.75
C GLN A 68 -16.01 -19.89 3.92
N PRO A 69 -16.68 -19.16 3.01
CA PRO A 69 -16.03 -18.17 2.17
C PRO A 69 -15.52 -16.99 3.02
N LYS A 70 -14.20 -16.80 2.97
CA LYS A 70 -13.49 -15.72 3.66
C LYS A 70 -13.56 -14.44 2.84
N ARG A 71 -14.77 -14.00 2.51
CA ARG A 71 -14.98 -12.63 2.02
C ARG A 71 -14.56 -11.67 3.12
N LEU A 72 -13.59 -10.82 2.81
CA LEU A 72 -13.21 -9.67 3.63
C LEU A 72 -14.38 -8.68 3.56
N LEU A 73 -15.36 -8.91 4.43
CA LEU A 73 -16.42 -7.95 4.70
C LEU A 73 -15.90 -7.08 5.84
N ASP A 74 -15.53 -5.84 5.52
CA ASP A 74 -15.34 -4.83 6.55
C ASP A 74 -16.59 -4.84 7.44
N ASN A 75 -16.40 -5.09 8.74
CA ASN A 75 -17.46 -5.20 9.75
C ASN A 75 -18.17 -6.56 9.86
N ARG A 76 -17.46 -7.69 9.66
CA ARG A 76 -17.95 -8.98 10.17
C ARG A 76 -18.02 -8.95 11.70
N GLU A 77 -19.23 -9.12 12.25
CA GLU A 77 -19.46 -9.15 13.70
C GLU A 77 -18.57 -10.19 14.42
N ALA A 78 -18.26 -11.31 13.77
CA ALA A 78 -17.37 -12.34 14.30
C ALA A 78 -15.93 -11.82 14.54
N ASP A 79 -15.40 -11.00 13.62
CA ASP A 79 -14.06 -10.42 13.77
C ASP A 79 -14.06 -9.34 14.87
N ASN A 80 -15.15 -8.56 14.94
CA ASN A 80 -15.34 -7.53 15.96
C ASN A 80 -15.46 -8.10 17.39
N GLN A 81 -15.97 -9.32 17.55
CA GLN A 81 -16.05 -9.98 18.86
C GLN A 81 -14.66 -10.23 19.44
N GLN A 82 -13.74 -10.72 18.62
CA GLN A 82 -12.36 -10.99 19.03
C GLN A 82 -11.63 -9.70 19.46
N LEU A 83 -11.87 -8.58 18.75
CA LEU A 83 -11.30 -7.28 19.15
C LEU A 83 -11.81 -6.82 20.52
N ARG A 84 -13.13 -6.97 20.79
CA ARG A 84 -13.72 -6.60 22.08
C ARG A 84 -13.20 -7.46 23.23
N GLU A 85 -13.01 -8.76 23.00
CA GLU A 85 -12.38 -9.65 23.97
C GLU A 85 -10.93 -9.23 24.26
N LEU A 86 -10.18 -8.86 23.22
CA LEU A 86 -8.81 -8.38 23.36
C LEU A 86 -8.74 -7.08 24.18
N GLU A 87 -9.66 -6.13 23.93
CA GLU A 87 -9.78 -4.88 24.69
C GLU A 87 -10.05 -5.16 26.17
N ASN A 88 -10.96 -6.09 26.47
CA ASN A 88 -11.28 -6.50 27.85
C ASN A 88 -10.07 -7.13 28.54
N LEU A 89 -9.31 -8.01 27.86
CA LEU A 89 -8.11 -8.64 28.39
C LEU A 89 -6.99 -7.62 28.67
N ILE A 90 -6.83 -6.63 27.78
CA ILE A 90 -5.87 -5.53 27.97
C ILE A 90 -6.29 -4.66 29.15
N ALA A 91 -7.58 -4.35 29.28
CA ALA A 91 -8.12 -3.56 30.39
C ALA A 91 -7.93 -4.28 31.73
N GLU A 92 -8.20 -5.58 31.79
CA GLU A 92 -7.96 -6.42 32.97
C GLU A 92 -6.47 -6.43 33.34
N LYS A 93 -5.59 -6.73 32.37
CA LYS A 93 -4.13 -6.77 32.60
C LYS A 93 -3.58 -5.41 33.02
N LYS A 94 -4.11 -4.31 32.50
CA LYS A 94 -3.72 -2.93 32.86
C LYS A 94 -4.25 -2.53 34.25
N GLY A 95 -5.42 -3.04 34.64
CA GLY A 95 -5.99 -2.85 35.97
C GLY A 95 -5.25 -3.62 37.08
N THR A 96 -4.68 -4.78 36.75
CA THR A 96 -3.90 -5.61 37.68
C THR A 96 -2.46 -5.13 37.93
N VAL A 97 -1.96 -4.14 37.19
CA VAL A 97 -0.59 -3.59 37.31
C VAL A 97 -0.53 -2.35 38.22
N LYS A 98 -1.57 -2.11 39.04
CA LYS A 98 -1.59 -1.01 40.00
C LYS A 98 -1.55 -1.51 41.44
#